data_AF-Q8ECT3-F1
#
_entry.id   AF-Q8ECT3-F1
#
_cell.length_a   1.000
_cell.length_b   1.000
_cell.length_c   1.000
_cell.angle_alpha   90.00
_cell.angle_beta   90.00
_cell.angle_gamma   90.00
#
_symmetry.space_group_name_H-M   'P 1'
#
loop_
_entity.id
_entity.type
_entity.pdbx_description
1 polymer ?
#
loop_
_entity_poly.entity_id
_entity_poly.type
_entity_poly.pdbx_seq_one_letter_code
_entity_poly.pdbx_strand_id
1 'polypeptide(L)'
;MAIPSSAAKDKSLTTPSLNLTINGRSFTLNADPNMPILWALRDILGLTGTKYGCGAGLCGACTVHVDGQPVRACLTSVSQAQGKQLTTIEGLDNQKLKNAWAEHNVPQCGYCQAGQLMSAAALVTQHPKPSAEQIDAAMSGNLCRCGTYPRIKAALQSYAKQEG
;
A
#
# COMPACT_ATOMS: atom_id res chain seq x y z
N MET A 1 -22.25 51.42 10.51
CA MET A 1 -23.14 50.61 11.36
C MET A 1 -22.99 49.15 10.96
N ALA A 2 -22.98 48.26 11.94
CA ALA A 2 -22.31 46.95 11.93
C ALA A 2 -22.92 45.89 11.00
N ILE A 3 -22.04 45.06 10.42
CA ILE A 3 -22.38 43.77 9.79
C ILE A 3 -22.63 42.77 10.94
N PRO A 4 -23.74 42.01 10.95
CA PRO A 4 -23.96 41.03 11.99
C PRO A 4 -22.96 39.89 11.84
N SER A 5 -22.12 39.71 12.86
CA SER A 5 -21.24 38.56 13.02
C SER A 5 -22.11 37.33 13.31
N SER A 6 -22.20 36.43 12.32
CA SER A 6 -22.74 35.09 12.52
C SER A 6 -21.71 34.30 13.34
N ALA A 7 -21.99 34.11 14.63
CA ALA A 7 -21.20 33.26 15.51
C ALA A 7 -21.05 31.85 14.91
N ALA A 8 -19.83 31.51 14.50
CA ALA A 8 -19.46 30.15 14.16
C ALA A 8 -19.61 29.30 15.43
N LYS A 9 -20.51 28.32 15.39
CA LYS A 9 -20.67 27.34 16.48
C LYS A 9 -19.38 26.55 16.59
N ASP A 10 -18.71 26.71 17.73
CA ASP A 10 -17.65 25.84 18.20
C ASP A 10 -18.22 24.42 18.38
N LYS A 11 -18.04 23.59 17.34
CA LYS A 11 -18.16 22.14 17.48
C LYS A 11 -16.77 21.67 17.88
N SER A 12 -16.60 21.43 19.17
CA SER A 12 -15.54 20.56 19.70
C SER A 12 -15.43 19.31 18.83
N LEU A 13 -14.43 19.27 17.94
CA LEU A 13 -14.12 18.15 17.06
C LEU A 13 -13.49 17.04 17.91
N THR A 14 -14.32 16.24 18.56
CA THR A 14 -13.87 14.98 19.14
C THR A 14 -13.64 14.02 17.98
N THR A 15 -12.36 13.86 17.60
CA THR A 15 -11.97 12.89 16.58
C THR A 15 -12.38 11.48 17.04
N PRO A 16 -13.18 10.74 16.26
CA PRO A 16 -13.67 9.44 16.70
C PRO A 16 -12.53 8.44 16.86
N SER A 17 -12.67 7.53 17.83
CA SER A 17 -11.74 6.43 18.03
C SER A 17 -12.08 5.30 17.06
N LEU A 18 -11.12 4.91 16.22
CA LEU A 18 -11.26 3.92 15.16
C LEU A 18 -10.31 2.74 15.43
N ASN A 19 -10.79 1.52 15.20
CA ASN A 19 -9.98 0.31 15.37
C ASN A 19 -9.62 -0.28 14.00
N LEU A 20 -8.34 -0.49 13.75
CA LEU A 20 -7.80 -1.15 12.57
C LEU A 20 -7.01 -2.39 12.96
N THR A 21 -7.08 -3.44 12.16
CA THR A 21 -6.18 -4.58 12.30
C THR A 21 -5.16 -4.54 11.16
N ILE A 22 -3.90 -4.32 11.52
CA ILE A 22 -2.80 -4.06 10.60
C ILE A 22 -1.69 -5.06 10.89
N ASN A 23 -1.26 -5.82 9.87
CA ASN A 23 -0.21 -6.83 9.99
C ASN A 23 -0.48 -7.82 11.16
N GLY A 24 -1.74 -8.21 11.34
CA GLY A 24 -2.17 -9.11 12.42
C GLY A 24 -2.31 -8.49 13.81
N ARG A 25 -2.09 -7.17 13.96
CA ARG A 25 -2.17 -6.46 15.24
C ARG A 25 -3.28 -5.42 15.23
N SER A 26 -4.02 -5.30 16.34
CA SER A 26 -5.04 -4.26 16.50
C SER A 26 -4.43 -2.93 16.92
N PHE A 27 -4.88 -1.86 16.28
CA PHE A 27 -4.50 -0.47 16.56
C PHE A 27 -5.76 0.35 16.77
N THR A 28 -5.78 1.12 17.86
CA THR A 28 -6.81 2.14 18.11
C THR A 28 -6.21 3.50 17.80
N LEU A 29 -6.86 4.28 16.94
CA LEU A 29 -6.39 5.60 16.54
C LEU A 29 -7.52 6.63 16.60
N ASN A 30 -7.17 7.86 16.96
CA ASN A 30 -8.08 9.00 16.88
C ASN A 30 -7.78 9.74 15.56
N ALA A 31 -8.54 9.44 14.52
CA ALA A 31 -8.41 10.09 13.21
C ALA A 31 -9.76 10.42 12.57
N ASP A 32 -9.76 11.35 11.62
CA ASP A 32 -10.93 11.57 10.76
C ASP A 32 -11.25 10.26 10.00
N PRO A 33 -12.49 9.73 10.05
CA PRO A 33 -12.86 8.52 9.33
C PRO A 33 -12.59 8.58 7.81
N ASN A 34 -12.59 9.78 7.23
CA ASN A 34 -12.31 10.01 5.81
C ASN A 34 -10.81 10.19 5.51
N MET A 35 -9.95 10.22 6.55
CA MET A 35 -8.51 10.26 6.36
C MET A 35 -8.07 9.06 5.50
N PRO A 36 -7.26 9.27 4.46
CA PRO A 36 -6.61 8.17 3.75
C PRO A 36 -5.78 7.29 4.68
N ILE A 37 -5.87 5.97 4.54
CA ILE A 37 -5.09 5.03 5.36
C ILE A 37 -3.57 5.27 5.24
N LEU A 38 -3.12 5.87 4.12
CA LEU A 38 -1.72 6.28 3.96
C LEU A 38 -1.23 7.17 5.09
N TRP A 39 -2.02 8.14 5.53
CA TRP A 39 -1.63 9.08 6.59
C TRP A 39 -1.76 8.44 7.97
N ALA A 40 -2.81 7.64 8.19
CA ALA A 40 -2.93 6.85 9.42
C ALA A 40 -1.71 5.94 9.63
N LEU A 41 -1.27 5.22 8.59
CA LEU A 41 -0.09 4.35 8.65
C LEU A 41 1.18 5.12 8.97
N ARG A 42 1.45 6.19 8.22
CA ARG A 42 2.75 6.87 8.26
C ARG A 42 2.88 7.82 9.44
N ASP A 43 1.87 8.67 9.64
CA ASP A 43 1.99 9.85 10.50
C ASP A 43 1.48 9.57 11.92
N ILE A 44 0.49 8.67 12.05
CA ILE A 44 -0.06 8.26 13.36
C ILE A 44 0.66 7.01 13.88
N LEU A 45 0.82 5.99 13.04
CA LEU A 45 1.33 4.68 13.47
C LEU A 45 2.83 4.48 13.22
N GLY A 46 3.50 5.38 12.49
CA GLY A 46 4.93 5.28 12.19
C GLY A 46 5.32 4.14 11.22
N LEU A 47 4.34 3.48 10.59
CA LEU A 47 4.54 2.45 9.57
C LEU A 47 4.84 3.11 8.22
N THR A 48 6.11 3.51 8.06
CA THR A 48 6.54 4.39 6.96
C THR A 48 6.94 3.65 5.68
N GLY A 49 6.87 2.32 5.63
CA GLY A 49 7.20 1.49 4.47
C GLY A 49 6.32 1.79 3.27
N THR A 50 5.02 1.95 3.47
CA THR A 50 4.08 2.45 2.45
C THR A 50 4.39 3.90 2.09
N LYS A 51 4.51 4.22 0.79
CA LYS A 51 5.03 5.53 0.34
C LYS A 51 3.98 6.43 -0.28
N TYR A 52 4.10 7.73 -0.03
CA TYR A 52 3.38 8.78 -0.76
C TYR A 52 4.13 9.12 -2.06
N GLY A 53 3.54 8.86 -3.22
CA GLY A 53 4.15 9.23 -4.51
C GLY A 53 3.38 10.26 -5.32
N CYS A 54 2.04 10.21 -5.31
CA CYS A 54 1.21 11.14 -6.10
C CYS A 54 -0.08 11.59 -5.39
N GLY A 55 -0.59 10.86 -4.39
CA GLY A 55 -1.85 11.18 -3.72
C GLY A 55 -3.14 10.95 -4.53
N ALA A 56 -3.04 10.67 -5.84
CA ALA A 56 -4.18 10.56 -6.75
C ALA A 56 -4.39 9.16 -7.35
N GLY A 57 -3.80 8.12 -6.75
CA GLY A 57 -3.95 6.72 -7.20
C GLY A 57 -3.14 6.33 -8.45
N LEU A 58 -2.34 7.25 -9.01
CA LEU A 58 -1.66 7.07 -10.29
C LEU A 58 -0.40 6.18 -10.24
N CYS A 59 0.41 6.28 -9.17
CA CYS A 59 1.76 5.72 -9.19
C CYS A 59 1.94 4.36 -8.48
N GLY A 60 0.99 3.97 -7.65
CA GLY A 60 1.04 2.70 -6.91
C GLY A 60 2.10 2.53 -5.82
N ALA A 61 2.93 3.54 -5.54
CA ALA A 61 3.90 3.49 -4.44
C ALA A 61 3.26 3.28 -3.04
N CYS A 62 1.96 3.56 -2.94
CA CYS A 62 1.16 3.43 -1.71
C CYS A 62 0.35 2.11 -1.64
N THR A 63 0.66 1.11 -2.46
CA THR A 63 -0.10 -0.15 -2.46
C THR A 63 0.04 -0.88 -1.14
N VAL A 64 -1.11 -1.28 -0.59
CA VAL A 64 -1.27 -2.15 0.58
C VAL A 64 -2.33 -3.19 0.26
N HIS A 65 -2.49 -4.22 1.09
CA HIS A 65 -3.59 -5.18 0.95
C HIS A 65 -4.68 -4.91 1.96
N VAL A 66 -5.94 -4.94 1.52
CA VAL A 66 -7.13 -4.98 2.38
C VAL A 66 -7.85 -6.28 2.08
N ASP A 67 -7.97 -7.16 3.08
CA ASP A 67 -8.49 -8.53 2.94
C ASP A 67 -7.80 -9.30 1.79
N GLY A 68 -6.47 -9.15 1.70
CA GLY A 68 -5.64 -9.77 0.67
C GLY A 68 -5.70 -9.11 -0.71
N GLN A 69 -6.55 -8.10 -0.92
CA GLN A 69 -6.67 -7.41 -2.21
C GLN A 69 -5.81 -6.13 -2.27
N PRO A 70 -5.05 -5.90 -3.36
CA PRO A 70 -4.24 -4.70 -3.49
C PRO A 70 -5.10 -3.45 -3.69
N VAL A 71 -4.89 -2.45 -2.84
CA VAL A 71 -5.59 -1.15 -2.88
C VAL A 71 -4.62 0.02 -2.77
N ARG A 72 -5.08 1.22 -3.17
CA ARG A 72 -4.30 2.45 -3.04
C ARG A 72 -4.54 3.10 -1.69
N ALA A 73 -3.55 3.04 -0.80
CA ALA A 73 -3.66 3.65 0.52
C ALA A 73 -3.97 5.16 0.50
N CYS A 74 -3.60 5.87 -0.57
CA CYS A 74 -3.90 7.29 -0.71
C CYS A 74 -5.37 7.62 -1.04
N LEU A 75 -6.16 6.64 -1.49
CA LEU A 75 -7.57 6.84 -1.85
C LEU A 75 -8.53 6.06 -0.95
N THR A 76 -8.06 5.02 -0.26
CA THR A 76 -8.86 4.25 0.70
C THR A 76 -8.89 4.97 2.05
N SER A 77 -10.08 5.24 2.58
CA SER A 77 -10.23 5.89 3.90
C SER A 77 -10.07 4.91 5.05
N VAL A 78 -9.77 5.42 6.25
CA VAL A 78 -9.75 4.63 7.49
C VAL A 78 -11.09 3.93 7.73
N SER A 79 -12.21 4.63 7.51
CA SER A 79 -13.55 4.04 7.66
C SER A 79 -13.80 2.84 6.74
N GLN A 80 -13.25 2.85 5.51
CA GLN A 80 -13.37 1.73 4.57
C GLN A 80 -12.51 0.51 4.96
N ALA A 81 -11.45 0.72 5.73
CA ALA A 81 -10.54 -0.30 6.21
C ALA A 81 -10.94 -0.87 7.59
N GLN A 82 -11.85 -0.21 8.29
CA GLN A 82 -12.33 -0.67 9.59
C GLN A 82 -13.01 -2.05 9.48
N GLY A 83 -12.67 -2.94 10.42
CA GLY A 83 -13.17 -4.32 10.45
C GLY A 83 -12.53 -5.27 9.43
N LYS A 84 -11.54 -4.80 8.65
CA LYS A 84 -10.83 -5.60 7.65
C LYS A 84 -9.38 -5.87 8.05
N GLN A 85 -8.76 -6.85 7.41
CA GLN A 85 -7.32 -7.07 7.54
C GLN A 85 -6.53 -6.17 6.60
N LEU A 86 -5.77 -5.24 7.17
CA LEU A 86 -4.80 -4.44 6.44
C LEU A 86 -3.41 -5.09 6.52
N THR A 87 -2.75 -5.27 5.38
CA THR A 87 -1.34 -5.70 5.32
C THR A 87 -0.52 -4.68 4.57
N THR A 88 0.57 -4.23 5.20
CA THR A 88 1.55 -3.31 4.60
C THR A 88 2.82 -4.06 4.21
N ILE A 89 3.78 -3.37 3.60
CA ILE A 89 5.07 -3.97 3.24
C ILE A 89 5.83 -4.53 4.45
N GLU A 90 5.68 -3.92 5.62
CA GLU A 90 6.25 -4.38 6.89
C GLU A 90 5.67 -5.74 7.33
N GLY A 91 4.42 -6.02 6.97
CA GLY A 91 3.75 -7.30 7.24
C GLY A 91 3.79 -8.29 6.08
N LEU A 92 4.46 -7.97 4.97
CA LEU A 92 4.57 -8.87 3.84
C LEU A 92 5.42 -10.09 4.19
N ASP A 93 4.76 -11.22 4.41
CA ASP A 93 5.39 -12.51 4.67
C ASP A 93 5.53 -13.34 3.38
N ASN A 94 6.45 -12.94 2.52
CA ASN A 94 6.84 -13.73 1.34
C ASN A 94 8.34 -13.57 1.10
N GLN A 95 9.14 -14.34 1.83
CA GLN A 95 10.60 -14.27 1.74
C GLN A 95 11.13 -14.69 0.35
N LYS A 96 10.47 -15.65 -0.30
CA LYS A 96 10.81 -16.12 -1.65
C LYS A 96 10.72 -14.98 -2.67
N LEU A 97 9.67 -14.17 -2.61
CA LEU A 97 9.51 -12.99 -3.46
C LEU A 97 10.57 -11.91 -3.18
N LYS A 98 10.87 -11.65 -1.90
CA LYS A 98 11.92 -10.69 -1.49
C LYS A 98 13.30 -11.14 -2.00
N ASN A 99 13.59 -12.44 -1.92
CA ASN A 99 14.82 -13.03 -2.42
C ASN A 99 14.93 -12.87 -3.94
N ALA A 100 13.87 -13.17 -4.69
CA ALA A 100 13.85 -12.93 -6.14
C ALA A 100 14.10 -11.44 -6.48
N TRP A 101 13.56 -10.50 -5.70
CA TRP A 101 13.85 -9.07 -5.86
C TRP A 101 15.33 -8.73 -5.64
N ALA A 102 15.96 -9.38 -4.65
CA ALA A 102 17.37 -9.19 -4.32
C ALA A 102 18.30 -9.83 -5.37
N GLU A 103 18.03 -11.08 -5.76
CA GLU A 103 18.78 -11.83 -6.79
C GLU A 103 18.86 -11.06 -8.11
N HIS A 104 17.77 -10.41 -8.51
CA HIS A 104 17.69 -9.65 -9.76
C HIS A 104 18.09 -8.17 -9.60
N ASN A 105 18.62 -7.76 -8.44
CA ASN A 105 19.02 -6.37 -8.13
C ASN A 105 17.95 -5.36 -8.57
N VAL A 106 16.69 -5.63 -8.19
CA VAL A 106 15.55 -4.86 -8.66
C VAL A 106 15.58 -3.41 -8.17
N PRO A 107 15.76 -3.12 -6.86
CA PRO A 107 15.76 -1.74 -6.38
C PRO A 107 16.92 -0.91 -6.94
N GLN A 108 16.63 0.32 -7.35
CA GLN A 108 17.63 1.39 -7.47
C GLN A 108 17.41 2.39 -6.33
N CYS A 109 16.61 3.44 -6.52
CA CYS A 109 16.28 4.39 -5.44
C CYS A 109 15.39 3.80 -4.33
N GLY A 110 14.80 2.62 -4.56
CA GLY A 110 13.97 1.91 -3.58
C GLY A 110 12.55 2.46 -3.37
N TYR A 111 12.25 3.70 -3.76
CA TYR A 111 11.00 4.38 -3.34
C TYR A 111 9.70 3.66 -3.76
N CYS A 112 9.62 3.19 -5.01
CA CYS A 112 8.42 2.48 -5.49
C CYS A 112 8.34 1.02 -5.03
N GLN A 113 9.43 0.45 -4.48
CA GLN A 113 9.59 -1.00 -4.36
C GLN A 113 8.64 -1.62 -3.32
N ALA A 114 8.23 -0.87 -2.30
CA ALA A 114 7.18 -1.32 -1.38
C ALA A 114 5.87 -1.61 -2.13
N GLY A 115 5.40 -0.67 -2.95
CA GLY A 115 4.18 -0.84 -3.74
C GLY A 115 4.30 -1.92 -4.83
N GLN A 116 5.49 -2.04 -5.44
CA GLN A 116 5.81 -3.10 -6.39
C GLN A 116 5.71 -4.49 -5.73
N LEU A 117 6.37 -4.69 -4.58
CA LEU A 117 6.35 -5.95 -3.84
C LEU A 117 4.93 -6.32 -3.38
N MET A 118 4.14 -5.36 -2.89
CA MET A 118 2.75 -5.63 -2.51
C MET A 118 1.90 -6.05 -3.72
N SER A 119 2.07 -5.42 -4.88
CA SER A 119 1.32 -5.80 -6.09
C SER A 119 1.76 -7.16 -6.62
N ALA A 120 3.07 -7.42 -6.62
CA ALA A 120 3.66 -8.70 -6.98
C ALA A 120 3.18 -9.83 -6.06
N ALA A 121 3.09 -9.59 -4.75
CA ALA A 121 2.59 -10.55 -3.77
C ALA A 121 1.12 -10.94 -4.05
N ALA A 122 0.27 -9.97 -4.39
CA ALA A 122 -1.10 -10.25 -4.80
C ALA A 122 -1.15 -11.10 -6.09
N LEU A 123 -0.33 -10.76 -7.08
CA LEU A 123 -0.23 -11.53 -8.33
C LEU A 123 0.15 -12.99 -8.07
N VAL A 124 1.25 -13.24 -7.36
CA VAL A 124 1.76 -14.61 -7.18
C VAL A 124 0.90 -15.45 -6.24
N THR A 125 0.08 -14.82 -5.40
CA THR A 125 -0.94 -15.52 -4.59
C THR A 125 -2.07 -16.05 -5.48
N GLN A 126 -2.50 -15.27 -6.48
CA GLN A 126 -3.56 -15.67 -7.42
C GLN A 126 -3.05 -16.56 -8.55
N HIS A 127 -1.82 -16.30 -9.00
CA HIS A 127 -1.16 -16.98 -10.10
C HIS A 127 0.28 -17.34 -9.69
N PRO A 128 0.51 -18.49 -9.03
CA PRO A 128 1.85 -18.90 -8.57
C PRO A 128 2.92 -18.97 -9.68
N LYS A 129 2.48 -19.19 -10.92
CA LYS A 129 3.31 -19.19 -12.14
C LYS A 129 2.72 -18.23 -13.17
N PRO A 130 2.82 -16.90 -12.96
CA PRO A 130 2.16 -15.93 -13.82
C PRO A 130 2.84 -15.87 -15.19
N SER A 131 2.04 -15.72 -16.25
CA SER A 131 2.55 -15.47 -17.61
C SER A 131 3.18 -14.08 -17.71
N ALA A 132 3.90 -13.83 -18.81
CA ALA A 132 4.49 -12.53 -19.08
C ALA A 132 3.42 -11.41 -19.16
N GLU A 133 2.26 -11.72 -19.75
CA GLU A 133 1.12 -10.82 -19.91
C GLU A 133 0.44 -10.55 -18.57
N GLN A 134 0.30 -11.57 -17.73
CA GLN A 134 -0.24 -11.41 -16.37
C GLN A 134 0.66 -10.52 -15.51
N ILE A 135 1.99 -10.69 -15.63
CA ILE A 135 2.96 -9.82 -14.95
C ILE A 135 2.80 -8.37 -15.44
N ASP A 136 2.80 -8.14 -16.74
CA ASP A 136 2.70 -6.78 -17.29
C ASP A 136 1.38 -6.11 -16.88
N ALA A 137 0.27 -6.85 -16.93
CA ALA A 137 -1.03 -6.35 -16.52
C ALA A 137 -1.08 -5.99 -15.03
N ALA A 138 -0.66 -6.90 -14.14
CA ALA A 138 -0.73 -6.69 -12.70
C ALA A 138 0.23 -5.60 -12.20
N MET A 139 1.38 -5.43 -12.85
CA MET A 139 2.40 -4.47 -12.43
C MET A 139 2.23 -3.09 -13.08
N SER A 140 1.40 -2.96 -14.13
CA SER A 140 1.18 -1.71 -14.90
C SER A 140 0.78 -0.50 -14.04
N GLY A 141 0.08 -0.74 -12.93
CA GLY A 141 -0.33 0.31 -12.00
C GLY A 141 0.80 0.81 -11.07
N ASN A 142 2.01 0.27 -11.14
CA ASN A 142 3.11 0.69 -10.26
C ASN A 142 4.23 1.35 -11.07
N LEU A 143 4.34 2.66 -10.95
CA LEU A 143 5.33 3.44 -11.68
C LEU A 143 6.71 3.34 -11.01
N CYS A 144 7.73 3.14 -11.84
CA CYS A 144 9.13 3.13 -11.46
C CYS A 144 9.93 4.10 -12.36
N ARG A 145 10.33 5.25 -11.81
CA ARG A 145 11.08 6.26 -12.59
C ARG A 145 12.51 5.81 -12.93
N CYS A 146 13.09 4.93 -12.12
CA CYS A 146 14.37 4.29 -12.37
C CYS A 146 14.33 3.27 -13.53
N GLY A 147 13.13 2.90 -14.01
CA GLY A 147 12.97 2.01 -15.17
C GLY A 147 13.33 0.55 -14.91
N THR A 148 13.20 0.06 -13.68
CA THR A 148 13.60 -1.32 -13.30
C THR A 148 12.60 -2.40 -13.71
N TYR A 149 11.64 -2.11 -14.59
CA TYR A 149 10.58 -3.04 -15.00
C TYR A 149 11.08 -4.37 -15.57
N PRO A 150 12.13 -4.41 -16.43
CA PRO A 150 12.67 -5.68 -16.90
C PRO A 150 13.21 -6.55 -15.76
N ARG A 151 13.79 -5.95 -14.72
CA ARG A 151 14.29 -6.67 -13.53
C ARG A 151 13.15 -7.20 -12.67
N ILE A 152 12.08 -6.40 -12.51
CA ILE A 152 10.84 -6.84 -11.83
C ILE A 152 10.25 -8.07 -12.53
N LYS A 153 10.15 -8.02 -13.87
CA LYS A 153 9.64 -9.14 -14.67
C LYS A 153 10.52 -10.38 -14.55
N ALA A 154 11.85 -10.22 -14.63
CA ALA A 154 12.79 -11.31 -14.45
C ALA A 154 12.70 -11.94 -13.04
N ALA A 155 12.57 -11.11 -12.00
CA ALA A 155 12.35 -11.58 -10.62
C ALA A 155 11.09 -12.45 -10.51
N LEU A 156 9.95 -11.98 -11.02
CA LEU A 156 8.69 -12.72 -11.00
C LEU A 156 8.75 -14.02 -11.82
N GLN A 157 9.43 -14.02 -12.96
CA GLN A 157 9.65 -15.23 -13.76
C GLN A 157 10.56 -16.23 -13.05
N SER A 158 11.57 -15.77 -12.30
CA SER A 158 12.43 -16.64 -11.49
C SER A 158 11.71 -17.23 -10.29
N TYR A 159 10.86 -16.43 -9.62
CA TYR A 159 10.00 -16.88 -8.52
C TYR A 159 9.13 -18.08 -8.94
N ALA A 160 8.55 -18.02 -10.15
CA ALA A 160 7.71 -19.08 -10.70
C ALA A 160 8.46 -20.41 -10.96
N LYS A 161 9.79 -20.35 -11.14
CA LYS A 161 10.64 -21.52 -11.42
C LYS A 161 11.19 -22.18 -10.15
N GLN A 162 11.21 -21.47 -9.04
CA GLN A 162 11.63 -21.98 -7.72
C GLN A 162 10.55 -22.89 -7.07
N GLU A 163 9.53 -23.31 -7.82
CA GLU A 163 8.54 -24.33 -7.42
C GLU A 163 9.00 -25.68 -8.01
N GLY A 164 9.88 -26.36 -7.26
CA GLY A 164 10.32 -27.74 -7.47
C GLY A 164 10.31 -28.46 -6.14
#